data_AF-A0A3N0WD80-F1
#
_entry.id   AF-A0A3N0WD80-F1
#
_cell.length_a   1.000
_cell.length_b   1.000
_cell.length_c   1.000
_cell.angle_alpha   90.00
_cell.angle_beta   90.00
_cell.angle_gamma   90.00
#
_symmetry.space_group_name_H-M   'P 1'
#
loop_
_entity.id
_entity.type
_entity.pdbx_description
1 polymer ?
#
loop_
_entity_poly.entity_id
_entity_poly.type
_entity_poly.pdbx_seq_one_letter_code
_entity_poly.pdbx_strand_id
1 'polypeptide(L)'
;MLKQSNEREINEFTAQVLNFFNPKFEDPEIEEELARADILRFATRCELTSEEFLLALTLATEGKLQSAPDSAGNVENIKLYREIDIIKLGEVKAAYIRFKNEDEKYKKGKAEIKAFLNPPPVEITPEQKKEIRIKFLKEEYSRLQSKGEVLGSIQFYDLLRKGHKVVKIGFVEKFLQTVKLEEYLEAGRSTEVHKASSKRVIKKDPFLAFKELFVSSYITKMKLKDGTEEQWIEHWEQFRGTE
;
A
#
# COMPACT_ATOMS: atom_id res chain seq x y z
N MET A 1 -26.62 -14.47 -1.36
CA MET A 1 -27.73 -13.72 -2.00
C MET A 1 -29.02 -14.23 -1.40
N LEU A 2 -30.00 -13.37 -1.11
CA LEU A 2 -31.27 -13.78 -0.49
C LEU A 2 -32.01 -14.86 -1.30
N LYS A 3 -31.97 -14.79 -2.64
CA LYS A 3 -32.51 -15.85 -3.51
C LYS A 3 -31.84 -17.23 -3.39
N GLN A 4 -30.69 -17.31 -2.73
CA GLN A 4 -29.92 -18.55 -2.48
C GLN A 4 -29.85 -18.89 -0.99
N SER A 5 -30.45 -18.06 -0.14
CA SER A 5 -30.45 -18.24 1.30
C SER A 5 -31.41 -19.35 1.72
N ASN A 6 -31.11 -19.99 2.85
CA ASN A 6 -32.00 -20.98 3.44
C ASN A 6 -33.23 -20.32 4.09
N GLU A 7 -34.23 -21.12 4.44
CA GLU A 7 -35.49 -20.63 5.03
C GLU A 7 -35.27 -19.84 6.32
N ARG A 8 -34.34 -20.27 7.16
CA ARG A 8 -33.99 -19.57 8.40
C ARG A 8 -33.47 -18.16 8.13
N GLU A 9 -32.52 -18.02 7.21
CA GLU A 9 -31.96 -16.72 6.81
C GLU A 9 -33.03 -15.81 6.19
N ILE A 10 -33.96 -16.35 5.41
CA ILE A 10 -35.07 -15.59 4.82
C ILE A 10 -36.05 -15.11 5.91
N ASN A 11 -36.33 -15.94 6.92
CA ASN A 11 -37.19 -15.58 8.04
C ASN A 11 -36.55 -14.49 8.92
N GLU A 12 -35.24 -14.61 9.20
CA GLU A 12 -34.47 -13.60 9.92
C GLU A 12 -34.47 -12.26 9.15
N PHE A 13 -34.21 -12.30 7.84
CA PHE A 13 -34.31 -11.13 6.96
C PHE A 13 -35.71 -10.50 6.98
N THR A 14 -36.75 -11.32 6.89
CA THR A 14 -38.14 -10.84 6.87
C THR A 14 -38.49 -10.10 8.15
N ALA A 15 -38.11 -10.64 9.32
CA ALA A 15 -38.31 -9.99 10.60
C ALA A 15 -37.53 -8.66 10.70
N GLN A 16 -36.30 -8.61 10.18
CA GLN A 16 -35.49 -7.39 10.17
C GLN A 16 -36.10 -6.29 9.31
N VAL A 17 -36.63 -6.62 8.13
CA VAL A 17 -37.31 -5.65 7.25
C VAL A 17 -38.62 -5.15 7.88
N LEU A 18 -39.42 -6.03 8.47
CA LEU A 18 -40.64 -5.62 9.20
C LEU A 18 -40.32 -4.65 10.33
N ASN A 19 -39.30 -4.97 11.13
CA ASN A 19 -38.87 -4.12 12.22
C ASN A 19 -38.31 -2.76 11.73
N PHE A 20 -37.64 -2.74 10.58
CA PHE A 20 -37.14 -1.50 9.98
C PHE A 20 -38.27 -0.54 9.61
N PHE A 21 -39.31 -1.05 8.94
CA PHE A 21 -40.46 -0.22 8.53
C PHE A 21 -41.39 0.10 9.71
N ASN A 22 -41.47 -0.80 10.69
CA ASN A 22 -42.36 -0.72 11.85
C ASN A 22 -43.78 -0.25 11.45
N PRO A 23 -44.45 -0.97 10.54
CA PRO A 23 -45.78 -0.62 10.06
C PRO A 23 -46.79 -0.64 11.22
N LYS A 24 -47.81 0.21 11.11
CA LYS A 24 -48.97 0.17 12.02
C LYS A 24 -50.07 -0.59 11.30
N PHE A 25 -50.46 -1.73 11.87
CA PHE A 25 -51.54 -2.55 11.34
C PHE A 25 -52.85 -2.23 12.05
N GLU A 26 -53.94 -2.15 11.30
CA GLU A 26 -55.29 -1.99 11.85
C GLU A 26 -55.85 -3.35 12.31
N ASP A 27 -55.59 -4.40 11.53
CA ASP A 27 -55.80 -5.80 11.90
C ASP A 27 -54.45 -6.55 11.93
N PRO A 28 -53.77 -6.59 13.09
CA PRO A 28 -52.41 -7.14 13.19
C PRO A 28 -52.30 -8.61 12.79
N GLU A 29 -53.34 -9.43 13.00
CA GLU A 29 -53.25 -10.87 12.70
C GLU A 29 -53.19 -11.11 11.20
N ILE A 30 -54.00 -10.39 10.43
CA ILE A 30 -54.11 -10.59 8.98
C ILE A 30 -53.04 -9.75 8.23
N GLU A 31 -52.88 -8.49 8.59
CA GLU A 31 -52.02 -7.57 7.84
C GLU A 31 -50.53 -7.84 8.06
N GLU A 32 -50.13 -8.25 9.28
CA GLU A 32 -48.75 -8.63 9.53
C GLU A 32 -48.36 -9.90 8.75
N GLU A 33 -49.26 -10.89 8.67
CA GLU A 33 -49.03 -12.12 7.91
C GLU A 33 -48.89 -11.83 6.42
N LEU A 34 -49.74 -10.96 5.87
CA LEU A 34 -49.64 -10.53 4.47
C LEU A 34 -48.33 -9.79 4.18
N ALA A 35 -47.92 -8.86 5.07
CA ALA A 35 -46.67 -8.14 4.94
C ALA A 35 -45.44 -9.08 5.01
N ARG A 36 -45.47 -10.07 5.91
CA ARG A 36 -44.47 -11.15 5.99
C ARG A 36 -44.39 -11.93 4.68
N ALA A 37 -45.55 -12.34 4.15
CA ALA A 37 -45.61 -13.08 2.88
C ALA A 37 -45.05 -12.27 1.71
N ASP A 38 -45.30 -10.96 1.67
CA ASP A 38 -44.78 -10.07 0.62
C ASP A 38 -43.27 -9.91 0.67
N ILE A 39 -42.71 -9.73 1.88
CA ILE A 39 -41.24 -9.65 2.05
C ILE A 39 -40.59 -10.99 1.70
N LEU A 40 -41.21 -12.12 2.08
CA LEU A 40 -40.71 -13.45 1.74
C LEU A 40 -40.72 -13.67 0.22
N ARG A 41 -41.82 -13.30 -0.46
CA ARG A 41 -41.90 -13.31 -1.93
C ARG A 41 -40.83 -12.45 -2.58
N PHE A 42 -40.55 -11.27 -2.02
CA PHE A 42 -39.47 -10.41 -2.47
C PHE A 42 -38.08 -11.06 -2.27
N ALA A 43 -37.83 -11.61 -1.07
CA ALA A 43 -36.53 -12.18 -0.68
C ALA A 43 -36.10 -13.32 -1.62
N THR A 44 -37.01 -14.21 -1.98
CA THR A 44 -36.74 -15.34 -2.90
C THR A 44 -36.31 -14.91 -4.30
N ARG A 45 -36.57 -13.66 -4.68
CA ARG A 45 -36.18 -13.07 -5.97
C ARG A 45 -35.10 -11.99 -5.84
N CYS A 46 -34.61 -11.75 -4.62
CA CYS A 46 -33.68 -10.67 -4.36
C CYS A 46 -32.23 -11.09 -4.64
N GLU A 47 -31.55 -10.26 -5.41
CA GLU A 47 -30.16 -10.43 -5.83
C GLU A 47 -29.19 -9.70 -4.90
N LEU A 48 -29.62 -9.31 -3.72
CA LEU A 48 -28.74 -8.75 -2.70
C LEU A 48 -28.62 -9.76 -1.56
N THR A 49 -27.53 -9.70 -0.79
CA THR A 49 -27.50 -10.36 0.53
C THR A 49 -28.44 -9.63 1.50
N SER A 50 -28.75 -10.26 2.63
CA SER A 50 -29.53 -9.62 3.70
C SER A 50 -28.87 -8.30 4.14
N GLU A 51 -27.56 -8.34 4.40
CA GLU A 51 -26.76 -7.18 4.80
C GLU A 51 -26.76 -6.08 3.74
N GLU A 52 -26.58 -6.43 2.46
CA GLU A 52 -26.62 -5.46 1.36
C GLU A 52 -27.99 -4.80 1.25
N PHE A 53 -29.09 -5.54 1.44
CA PHE A 53 -30.43 -4.97 1.35
C PHE A 53 -30.77 -4.07 2.56
N LEU A 54 -30.37 -4.45 3.77
CA LEU A 54 -30.56 -3.59 4.96
C LEU A 54 -29.72 -2.31 4.88
N LEU A 55 -28.51 -2.41 4.34
CA LEU A 55 -27.70 -1.24 4.03
C LEU A 55 -28.41 -0.37 2.98
N ALA A 56 -28.98 -0.97 1.93
CA ALA A 56 -29.75 -0.24 0.92
C ALA A 56 -30.93 0.54 1.52
N LEU A 57 -31.68 -0.06 2.45
CA LEU A 57 -32.75 0.62 3.18
C LEU A 57 -32.23 1.82 3.97
N THR A 58 -31.11 1.64 4.68
CA THR A 58 -30.46 2.73 5.43
C THR A 58 -30.04 3.88 4.50
N LEU A 59 -29.35 3.56 3.40
CA LEU A 59 -28.93 4.55 2.41
C LEU A 59 -30.10 5.27 1.74
N ALA A 60 -31.24 4.59 1.53
CA ALA A 60 -32.46 5.22 1.05
C ALA A 60 -33.01 6.23 2.07
N THR A 61 -33.06 5.90 3.37
CA THR A 61 -33.49 6.86 4.41
C THR A 61 -32.57 8.07 4.53
N GLU A 62 -31.28 7.89 4.28
CA GLU A 62 -30.29 8.99 4.25
C GLU A 62 -30.34 9.82 2.96
N GLY A 63 -31.21 9.46 1.99
CA GLY A 63 -31.34 10.15 0.71
C GLY A 63 -30.13 9.94 -0.21
N LYS A 64 -29.34 8.87 0.00
CA LYS A 64 -28.15 8.55 -0.80
C LYS A 64 -28.45 7.64 -2.00
N LEU A 65 -29.62 7.00 -2.02
CA LEU A 65 -30.08 6.21 -3.16
C LEU A 65 -31.02 7.03 -4.04
N GLN A 66 -30.78 6.96 -5.35
CA GLN A 66 -31.55 7.67 -6.36
C GLN A 66 -32.34 6.71 -7.25
N SER A 67 -33.49 7.17 -7.74
CA SER A 67 -34.34 6.50 -8.71
C SER A 67 -33.61 6.30 -10.04
N ALA A 68 -34.21 5.51 -10.92
CA ALA A 68 -33.75 5.51 -12.31
C ALA A 68 -34.04 6.89 -12.92
N PRO A 69 -33.22 7.36 -13.88
CA PRO A 69 -33.52 8.57 -14.63
C PRO A 69 -34.87 8.45 -15.32
N ASP A 70 -35.71 9.47 -15.20
CA ASP A 70 -36.95 9.57 -15.96
C ASP A 70 -36.69 9.82 -17.46
N SER A 71 -37.75 9.92 -18.26
CA SER A 71 -37.65 10.21 -19.70
C SER A 71 -37.00 11.55 -20.04
N ALA A 72 -36.90 12.47 -19.06
CA ALA A 72 -36.23 13.76 -19.17
C ALA A 72 -34.82 13.75 -18.56
N GLY A 73 -34.36 12.62 -18.00
CA GLY A 73 -33.06 12.46 -17.36
C GLY A 73 -32.99 12.92 -15.90
N ASN A 74 -34.11 13.26 -15.27
CA ASN A 74 -34.13 13.64 -13.86
C ASN A 74 -34.06 12.41 -12.95
N VAL A 75 -33.36 12.56 -11.83
CA VAL A 75 -33.25 11.55 -10.78
C VAL A 75 -33.81 12.10 -9.48
N GLU A 76 -34.57 11.29 -8.75
CA GLU A 76 -35.10 11.64 -7.43
C GLU A 76 -34.55 10.71 -6.36
N ASN A 77 -34.46 11.19 -5.12
CA ASN A 77 -34.08 10.33 -4.01
C ASN A 77 -35.20 9.33 -3.70
N ILE A 78 -34.82 8.07 -3.42
CA ILE A 78 -35.76 7.03 -3.02
C ILE A 78 -36.40 7.40 -1.68
N LYS A 79 -37.70 7.69 -1.67
CA LYS A 79 -38.47 7.97 -0.44
C LYS A 79 -39.10 6.70 0.12
N LEU A 80 -38.84 6.36 1.37
CA LEU A 80 -39.48 5.22 2.04
C LEU A 80 -40.71 5.66 2.83
N TYR A 81 -41.76 4.86 2.78
CA TYR A 81 -42.98 5.01 3.58
C TYR A 81 -43.06 3.89 4.61
N ARG A 82 -43.93 4.00 5.61
CA ARG A 82 -44.09 2.97 6.65
C ARG A 82 -44.76 1.70 6.15
N GLU A 83 -45.52 1.79 5.06
CA GLU A 83 -46.17 0.66 4.43
C GLU A 83 -45.16 -0.17 3.64
N ILE A 84 -45.29 -1.49 3.74
CA ILE A 84 -44.45 -2.43 3.00
C ILE A 84 -45.07 -2.63 1.62
N ASP A 85 -44.34 -2.21 0.59
CA ASP A 85 -44.71 -2.40 -0.80
C ASP A 85 -43.57 -3.10 -1.55
N ILE A 86 -43.87 -4.23 -2.19
CA ILE A 86 -42.92 -5.01 -3.00
C ILE A 86 -42.31 -4.15 -4.11
N ILE A 87 -43.10 -3.27 -4.74
CA ILE A 87 -42.60 -2.38 -5.80
C ILE A 87 -41.51 -1.49 -5.22
N LYS A 88 -41.75 -0.95 -4.02
CA LYS A 88 -40.80 -0.07 -3.35
C LYS A 88 -39.53 -0.79 -2.90
N LEU A 89 -39.65 -2.01 -2.37
CA LEU A 89 -38.50 -2.86 -2.06
C LEU A 89 -37.68 -3.16 -3.33
N GLY A 90 -38.36 -3.38 -4.46
CA GLY A 90 -37.74 -3.53 -5.78
C GLY A 90 -36.97 -2.27 -6.23
N GLU A 91 -37.53 -1.09 -5.98
CA GLU A 91 -36.90 0.19 -6.31
C GLU A 91 -35.62 0.42 -5.49
N VAL A 92 -35.66 0.14 -4.18
CA VAL A 92 -34.50 0.18 -3.28
C VAL A 92 -33.40 -0.77 -3.76
N LYS A 93 -33.76 -2.03 -4.08
CA LYS A 93 -32.83 -3.01 -4.63
C LYS A 93 -32.13 -2.49 -5.88
N ALA A 94 -32.90 -2.00 -6.84
CA ALA A 94 -32.38 -1.51 -8.11
C ALA A 94 -31.48 -0.28 -7.93
N ALA A 95 -31.87 0.65 -7.05
CA ALA A 95 -31.08 1.83 -6.74
C ALA A 95 -29.73 1.48 -6.10
N TYR A 96 -29.71 0.53 -5.16
CA TYR A 96 -28.47 0.10 -4.53
C TYR A 96 -27.51 -0.60 -5.50
N ILE A 97 -28.03 -1.44 -6.41
CA ILE A 97 -27.20 -2.08 -7.45
C ILE A 97 -26.55 -1.02 -8.34
N ARG A 98 -27.28 0.03 -8.75
CA ARG A 98 -26.71 1.15 -9.53
C ARG A 98 -25.64 1.88 -8.74
N PHE A 99 -25.94 2.24 -7.50
CA PHE A 99 -25.01 2.93 -6.60
C PHE A 99 -23.69 2.15 -6.43
N LYS A 100 -23.76 0.84 -6.20
CA LYS A 100 -22.59 -0.03 -6.09
C LYS A 100 -21.77 -0.06 -7.38
N ASN A 101 -22.43 -0.17 -8.53
CA ASN A 101 -21.76 -0.19 -9.83
C ASN A 101 -21.08 1.15 -10.15
N GLU A 102 -21.68 2.27 -9.78
CA GLU A 102 -21.10 3.60 -9.95
C GLU A 102 -19.89 3.81 -9.05
N ASP A 103 -19.95 3.41 -7.78
CA ASP A 103 -18.82 3.47 -6.85
C ASP A 103 -17.66 2.57 -7.30
N GLU A 104 -17.94 1.36 -7.81
CA GLU A 104 -16.91 0.49 -8.39
C GLU A 104 -16.24 1.11 -9.63
N LYS A 105 -17.02 1.72 -10.53
CA LYS A 105 -16.49 2.44 -11.68
C LYS A 105 -15.61 3.61 -11.25
N TYR A 106 -16.07 4.39 -10.25
CA TYR A 106 -15.30 5.49 -9.69
C TYR A 106 -13.99 5.02 -9.06
N LYS A 107 -14.01 3.95 -8.26
CA LYS A 107 -12.81 3.35 -7.66
C LYS A 107 -11.82 2.88 -8.72
N LYS A 108 -12.28 2.22 -9.77
CA LYS A 108 -11.44 1.79 -10.91
C LYS A 108 -10.84 2.98 -11.64
N GLY A 109 -11.64 3.98 -12.01
CA GLY A 109 -11.14 5.20 -12.66
C GLY A 109 -10.12 5.94 -11.80
N LYS A 110 -10.34 6.03 -10.48
CA LYS A 110 -9.35 6.59 -9.54
C LYS A 110 -8.05 5.78 -9.49
N ALA A 111 -8.13 4.46 -9.54
CA ALA A 111 -6.96 3.58 -9.57
C ALA A 111 -6.18 3.73 -10.89
N GLU A 112 -6.87 3.81 -12.03
CA GLU A 112 -6.27 4.04 -13.35
C GLU A 112 -5.56 5.39 -13.43
N ILE A 113 -6.20 6.47 -12.96
CA ILE A 113 -5.57 7.79 -12.88
C ILE A 113 -4.35 7.75 -11.97
N LYS A 114 -4.42 7.06 -10.82
CA LYS A 114 -3.28 6.93 -9.90
C LYS A 114 -2.13 6.15 -10.54
N ALA A 115 -2.42 5.08 -11.27
CA ALA A 115 -1.42 4.29 -12.00
C ALA A 115 -0.82 5.08 -13.18
N PHE A 116 -1.60 5.92 -13.84
CA PHE A 116 -1.09 6.82 -14.88
C PHE A 116 -0.15 7.88 -14.32
N LEU A 117 -0.53 8.51 -13.19
CA LEU A 117 0.29 9.55 -12.54
C LEU A 117 1.51 8.99 -11.81
N ASN A 118 1.40 7.77 -11.26
CA ASN A 118 2.48 7.05 -10.59
C ASN A 118 2.53 5.63 -11.13
N PRO A 119 3.21 5.41 -12.27
CA PRO A 119 3.33 4.08 -12.83
C PRO A 119 3.89 3.14 -11.77
N PRO A 120 3.27 1.96 -11.54
CA PRO A 120 3.81 1.00 -10.60
C PRO A 120 5.25 0.69 -11.02
N PRO A 121 6.19 0.60 -10.06
CA PRO A 121 7.57 0.28 -10.37
C PRO A 121 7.58 -1.05 -11.12
N VAL A 122 8.12 -1.05 -12.33
CA VAL A 122 8.25 -2.24 -13.17
C VAL A 122 8.87 -3.34 -12.32
N GLU A 123 8.17 -4.46 -12.14
CA GLU A 123 8.73 -5.63 -11.46
C GLU A 123 9.89 -6.15 -12.32
N ILE A 124 11.10 -5.71 -11.96
CA ILE A 124 12.33 -6.06 -12.67
C ILE A 124 12.47 -7.58 -12.61
N THR A 125 12.44 -8.22 -13.78
CA THR A 125 12.63 -9.67 -13.89
C THR A 125 13.99 -10.08 -13.30
N PRO A 126 14.15 -11.33 -12.84
CA PRO A 126 15.41 -11.79 -12.25
C PRO A 126 16.63 -11.59 -13.18
N GLU A 127 16.43 -11.65 -14.49
CA GLU A 127 17.47 -11.42 -15.51
C GLU A 127 17.90 -9.95 -15.59
N GLN A 128 16.94 -9.02 -15.63
CA GLN A 128 17.24 -7.58 -15.62
C GLN A 128 17.93 -7.15 -14.32
N LYS A 129 17.62 -7.79 -13.19
CA LYS A 129 18.36 -7.58 -11.93
C LYS A 129 19.82 -8.00 -12.06
N LYS A 130 20.13 -9.11 -12.75
CA LYS A 130 21.53 -9.53 -12.98
C LYS A 130 22.27 -8.51 -13.84
N GLU A 131 21.64 -8.01 -14.91
CA GLU A 131 22.26 -7.02 -15.79
C GLU A 131 22.55 -5.69 -15.08
N ILE A 132 21.60 -5.19 -14.27
CA ILE A 132 21.80 -3.98 -13.47
C ILE A 132 22.95 -4.17 -12.47
N ARG A 133 23.06 -5.35 -11.87
CA ARG A 133 24.16 -5.67 -10.94
C ARG A 133 25.52 -5.72 -11.62
N ILE A 134 25.60 -6.36 -12.79
CA ILE A 134 26.84 -6.43 -13.56
C ILE A 134 27.25 -5.00 -13.96
N LYS A 135 26.31 -4.18 -14.45
CA LYS A 135 26.58 -2.77 -14.76
C LYS A 135 27.12 -2.01 -13.55
N PHE A 136 26.50 -2.19 -12.38
CA PHE A 136 26.96 -1.59 -11.13
C PHE A 136 28.39 -2.00 -10.77
N LEU A 137 28.73 -3.30 -10.83
CA LEU A 137 30.08 -3.78 -10.52
C LEU A 137 31.14 -3.21 -11.49
N LYS A 138 30.79 -3.08 -12.77
CA LYS A 138 31.66 -2.48 -13.80
C LYS A 138 31.92 -0.99 -13.54
N GLU A 139 30.86 -0.25 -13.20
CA GLU A 139 30.98 1.17 -12.86
C GLU A 139 31.83 1.38 -11.61
N GLU A 140 31.64 0.55 -10.58
CA GLU A 140 32.43 0.63 -9.35
C GLU A 140 33.91 0.24 -9.56
N TYR A 141 34.19 -0.74 -10.43
CA TYR A 141 35.56 -1.05 -10.83
C TYR A 141 36.24 0.11 -11.57
N SER A 142 35.50 0.74 -12.50
CA SER A 142 35.99 1.93 -13.22
C SER A 142 36.27 3.10 -12.27
N ARG A 143 35.45 3.27 -11.22
CA ARG A 143 35.68 4.26 -10.16
C ARG A 143 36.88 3.91 -9.28
N LEU A 144 37.05 2.63 -8.92
CA LEU A 144 38.21 2.17 -8.16
C LEU A 144 39.52 2.46 -8.90
N GLN A 145 39.55 2.26 -10.23
CA GLN A 145 40.73 2.56 -11.04
C GLN A 145 40.99 4.07 -11.18
N SER A 146 39.95 4.88 -11.37
CA SER A 146 40.09 6.33 -11.60
C SER A 146 40.27 7.16 -10.34
N LYS A 147 39.58 6.83 -9.25
CA LYS A 147 39.53 7.62 -8.01
C LYS A 147 40.13 6.91 -6.80
N GLY A 148 40.41 5.61 -6.90
CA GLY A 148 40.92 4.82 -5.77
C GLY A 148 39.85 4.46 -4.73
N GLU A 149 38.59 4.82 -4.95
CA GLU A 149 37.49 4.65 -4.00
C GLU A 149 36.25 4.08 -4.69
N VAL A 150 35.39 3.46 -3.88
CA VAL A 150 34.18 2.75 -4.27
C VAL A 150 32.99 3.41 -3.56
N LEU A 151 32.00 3.87 -4.31
CA LEU A 151 30.79 4.51 -3.75
C LEU A 151 29.82 3.46 -3.19
N GLY A 152 29.88 2.24 -3.71
CA GLY A 152 29.13 1.07 -3.26
C GLY A 152 29.56 0.51 -1.90
N SER A 153 30.34 1.23 -1.10
CA SER A 153 30.96 0.75 0.15
C SER A 153 29.96 0.10 1.12
N ILE A 154 28.72 0.60 1.19
CA ILE A 154 27.66 0.00 2.01
C ILE A 154 27.29 -1.40 1.51
N GLN A 155 27.11 -1.58 0.20
CA GLN A 155 26.70 -2.85 -0.40
C GLN A 155 27.82 -3.88 -0.29
N PHE A 156 29.07 -3.48 -0.54
CA PHE A 156 30.23 -4.38 -0.40
C PHE A 156 30.47 -4.77 1.05
N TYR A 157 30.33 -3.83 2.00
CA TYR A 157 30.41 -4.12 3.42
C TYR A 157 29.38 -5.17 3.85
N ASP A 158 28.13 -5.04 3.40
CA ASP A 158 27.07 -5.99 3.76
C ASP A 158 27.34 -7.39 3.18
N LEU A 159 27.95 -7.50 2.00
CA LEU A 159 28.39 -8.77 1.42
C LEU A 159 29.52 -9.41 2.25
N LEU A 160 30.54 -8.63 2.63
CA LEU A 160 31.64 -9.11 3.47
C LEU A 160 31.16 -9.52 4.86
N ARG A 161 30.21 -8.78 5.44
CA ARG A 161 29.60 -9.08 6.74
C ARG A 161 28.87 -10.42 6.72
N LYS A 162 28.16 -10.74 5.64
CA LYS A 162 27.46 -12.03 5.48
C LYS A 162 28.43 -13.22 5.48
N GLY A 163 29.60 -13.07 4.86
CA GLY A 163 30.65 -14.11 4.83
C GLY A 163 31.41 -14.27 6.14
N HIS A 164 31.35 -13.30 7.06
CA HIS A 164 32.14 -13.29 8.31
C HIS A 164 31.25 -13.17 9.55
N LYS A 165 30.83 -14.31 10.14
CA LYS A 165 30.30 -14.36 11.52
C LYS A 165 31.43 -14.16 12.54
N VAL A 166 31.99 -12.95 12.65
CA VAL A 166 32.96 -12.64 13.70
C VAL A 166 32.29 -11.72 14.72
N VAL A 167 32.06 -12.26 15.92
CA VAL A 167 31.40 -11.63 17.09
C VAL A 167 31.97 -10.24 17.43
N LYS A 168 33.20 -9.92 17.00
CA LYS A 168 33.88 -8.63 17.25
C LYS A 168 33.38 -7.48 16.37
N ILE A 169 32.83 -7.74 15.17
CA ILE A 169 32.34 -6.68 14.26
C ILE A 169 31.02 -6.08 14.80
N GLY A 170 30.12 -6.92 15.32
CA GLY A 170 28.82 -6.47 15.85
C GLY A 170 28.92 -5.49 17.03
N PHE A 171 29.98 -5.58 17.84
CA PHE A 171 30.26 -4.59 18.89
C PHE A 171 30.67 -3.23 18.30
N VAL A 172 31.58 -3.22 17.31
CA VAL A 172 32.05 -2.00 16.63
C VAL A 172 30.91 -1.31 15.89
N GLU A 173 30.03 -2.07 15.24
CA GLU A 173 28.84 -1.54 14.56
C GLU A 173 27.90 -0.83 15.54
N LYS A 174 27.55 -1.48 16.66
CA LYS A 174 26.67 -0.89 17.68
C LYS A 174 27.30 0.34 18.34
N PHE A 175 28.60 0.31 18.57
CA PHE A 175 29.32 1.45 19.14
C PHE A 175 29.31 2.63 18.17
N LEU A 176 29.70 2.44 16.91
CA LEU A 176 29.77 3.52 15.91
C LEU A 176 28.40 4.07 15.50
N GLN A 177 27.33 3.27 15.57
CA GLN A 177 25.95 3.75 15.40
C GLN A 177 25.50 4.68 16.54
N THR A 178 26.10 4.53 17.73
CA THR A 178 25.78 5.33 18.92
C THR A 178 26.63 6.60 18.98
N VAL A 179 27.83 6.58 18.38
CA VAL A 179 28.77 7.70 18.37
C VAL A 179 28.36 8.71 17.30
N LYS A 180 27.99 9.92 17.72
CA LYS A 180 27.86 11.09 16.84
C LYS A 180 29.08 11.97 17.04
N LEU A 181 29.99 11.97 16.08
CA LEU A 181 31.15 12.86 16.09
C LEU A 181 30.75 14.19 15.45
N GLU A 182 30.74 15.25 16.24
CA GLU A 182 30.65 16.62 15.75
C GLU A 182 32.08 17.16 15.57
N GLU A 183 32.57 17.20 14.32
CA GLU A 183 33.82 17.90 14.00
C GLU A 183 33.55 19.39 13.87
N TYR A 184 34.26 20.20 14.66
CA TYR A 184 34.26 21.66 14.55
C TYR A 184 35.44 22.08 13.67
N LEU A 185 35.17 22.52 12.44
CA LEU A 185 36.18 23.22 11.63
C LEU A 185 36.31 24.65 12.17
N GLU A 186 37.45 24.98 12.78
CA GLU A 186 37.84 26.37 12.99
C GLU A 186 38.21 26.97 11.63
N ALA A 187 37.25 27.67 11.02
CA ALA A 187 37.56 28.55 9.90
C ALA A 187 38.49 29.66 10.44
N GLY A 188 39.69 29.76 9.86
CA GLY A 188 40.68 30.77 10.21
C GLY A 188 40.08 32.16 10.33
N ARG A 189 40.50 32.90 11.36
CA ARG A 189 40.04 34.25 11.69
C ARG A 189 40.17 35.18 10.47
N SER A 190 39.05 35.47 9.81
CA SER A 190 38.92 36.61 8.91
C SER A 190 38.69 37.87 9.74
N THR A 191 39.50 38.91 9.51
CA THR A 191 39.46 40.22 10.19
C THR A 191 38.40 41.16 9.60
N GLU A 192 37.20 40.67 9.32
CA GLU A 192 36.08 41.51 8.86
C GLU A 192 34.85 41.32 9.76
N VAL A 193 34.43 42.42 10.39
CA VAL A 193 33.53 42.53 11.54
C VAL A 193 32.07 42.15 11.25
N HIS A 194 31.72 41.70 10.05
CA HIS A 194 30.33 41.38 9.71
C HIS A 194 30.19 40.09 8.90
N LYS A 195 30.28 38.96 9.59
CA LYS A 195 29.52 37.73 9.28
C LYS A 195 29.56 36.85 10.51
N ALA A 196 28.40 36.55 11.08
CA ALA A 196 28.26 35.52 12.08
C ALA A 196 29.00 34.27 11.58
N SER A 197 30.06 33.88 12.30
CA SER A 197 30.81 32.65 12.07
C SER A 197 29.87 31.49 12.37
N SER A 198 29.02 31.15 11.40
CA SER A 198 28.21 29.94 11.44
C SER A 198 29.18 28.79 11.23
N LYS A 199 29.66 28.22 12.34
CA LYS A 199 30.38 26.95 12.37
C LYS A 199 29.58 25.95 11.51
N ARG A 200 30.12 25.55 10.36
CA ARG A 200 29.50 24.50 9.54
C ARG A 200 29.72 23.18 10.27
N VAL A 201 28.66 22.67 10.91
CA VAL A 201 28.65 21.32 11.46
C VAL A 201 28.53 20.35 10.29
N ILE A 202 29.63 19.70 9.91
CA ILE A 202 29.57 18.54 9.01
C ILE A 202 29.27 17.35 9.91
N LYS A 203 28.04 16.84 9.87
CA LYS A 203 27.70 15.54 10.47
C LYS A 203 28.38 14.47 9.63
N LYS A 204 29.61 14.08 9.97
CA LYS A 204 30.20 12.86 9.44
C LYS A 204 29.54 11.69 10.14
N ASP A 205 28.92 10.80 9.37
CA ASP A 205 28.44 9.53 9.89
C ASP A 205 29.66 8.62 10.12
N PRO A 206 30.08 8.38 11.39
CA PRO A 206 31.28 7.59 11.68
C PRO A 206 31.11 6.13 11.25
N PHE A 207 29.86 5.66 11.17
CA PHE A 207 29.54 4.33 10.71
C PHE A 207 29.76 4.20 9.20
N LEU A 208 29.39 5.22 8.42
CA LEU A 208 29.67 5.25 6.99
C LEU A 208 31.19 5.27 6.71
N ALA A 209 31.93 6.14 7.40
CA ALA A 209 33.39 6.22 7.27
C ALA A 209 34.08 4.90 7.64
N PHE A 210 33.59 4.20 8.66
CA PHE A 210 34.08 2.86 9.00
C PHE A 210 33.84 1.86 7.88
N LYS A 211 32.65 1.85 7.25
CA LYS A 211 32.36 0.95 6.13
C LYS A 211 33.29 1.22 4.94
N GLU A 212 33.50 2.48 4.60
CA GLU A 212 34.41 2.90 3.52
C GLU A 212 35.86 2.47 3.81
N LEU A 213 36.35 2.69 5.04
CA LEU A 213 37.69 2.26 5.46
C LEU A 213 37.83 0.73 5.49
N PHE A 214 36.80 0.02 5.92
CA PHE A 214 36.80 -1.43 5.97
C PHE A 214 36.87 -2.04 4.56
N VAL A 215 36.03 -1.54 3.64
CA VAL A 215 36.00 -2.00 2.26
C VAL A 215 37.29 -1.64 1.53
N SER A 216 37.79 -0.42 1.65
CA SER A 216 39.07 -0.02 1.05
C SER A 216 40.24 -0.86 1.58
N SER A 217 40.32 -1.08 2.88
CA SER A 217 41.34 -1.95 3.49
C SER A 217 41.27 -3.39 2.99
N TYR A 218 40.05 -3.92 2.81
CA TYR A 218 39.84 -5.25 2.25
C TYR A 218 40.29 -5.32 0.79
N ILE A 219 39.94 -4.33 -0.04
CA ILE A 219 40.36 -4.20 -1.43
C ILE A 219 41.88 -4.15 -1.54
N THR A 220 42.56 -3.37 -0.69
CA THR A 220 44.02 -3.30 -0.66
C THR A 220 44.64 -4.62 -0.23
N LYS A 221 44.10 -5.28 0.80
CA LYS A 221 44.61 -6.57 1.29
C LYS A 221 44.48 -7.68 0.24
N MET A 222 43.35 -7.72 -0.46
CA MET A 222 43.07 -8.72 -1.50
C MET A 222 43.66 -8.34 -2.86
N LYS A 223 44.34 -7.18 -2.97
CA LYS A 223 44.93 -6.64 -4.22
C LYS A 223 43.93 -6.59 -5.37
N LEU A 224 42.66 -6.32 -5.08
CA LEU A 224 41.59 -6.29 -6.08
C LEU A 224 41.72 -5.13 -7.07
N LYS A 225 42.58 -4.15 -6.76
CA LYS A 225 42.95 -3.05 -7.67
C LYS A 225 43.91 -3.52 -8.78
N ASP A 226 44.68 -4.58 -8.54
CA ASP A 226 45.69 -5.09 -9.48
C ASP A 226 45.11 -6.20 -10.39
N GLY A 227 43.86 -6.63 -10.16
CA GLY A 227 43.17 -7.65 -10.94
C GLY A 227 42.52 -7.11 -12.21
N THR A 228 41.86 -8.00 -12.97
CA THR A 228 41.03 -7.62 -14.12
C THR A 228 39.58 -7.31 -13.71
N GLU A 229 38.82 -6.62 -14.57
CA GLU A 229 37.39 -6.36 -14.37
C GLU A 229 36.60 -7.68 -14.14
N GLU A 230 36.99 -8.75 -14.82
CA GLU A 230 36.37 -10.08 -14.69
C GLU A 230 36.63 -10.68 -13.31
N GLN A 231 37.87 -10.59 -12.81
CA GLN A 231 38.23 -11.05 -11.46
C GLN A 231 37.50 -10.25 -10.38
N TRP A 232 37.29 -8.96 -10.60
CA TRP A 232 36.50 -8.12 -9.70
C TRP A 232 35.03 -8.58 -9.64
N ILE A 233 34.39 -8.79 -10.79
CA ILE A 233 33.00 -9.23 -10.85
C ILE A 233 32.83 -10.62 -10.24
N GLU A 234 33.73 -11.56 -10.59
CA GLU A 234 33.69 -12.92 -10.06
C GLU A 234 33.87 -12.94 -8.54
N HIS A 235 34.83 -12.18 -8.01
CA HIS A 235 35.08 -12.09 -6.57
C HIS A 235 33.81 -11.71 -5.79
N TRP A 236 33.07 -10.71 -6.28
CA TRP A 236 31.86 -10.24 -5.58
C TRP A 236 30.62 -11.10 -5.83
N GLU A 237 30.54 -11.81 -6.95
CA GLU A 237 29.49 -12.83 -7.18
C GLU A 237 29.70 -14.08 -6.31
N GLN A 238 30.95 -14.49 -6.03
CA GLN A 238 31.26 -15.61 -5.14
C GLN A 238 30.73 -15.41 -3.71
N PHE A 239 30.80 -14.18 -3.17
CA PHE A 239 30.20 -13.83 -1.87
C PHE A 239 28.67 -13.87 -1.84
N ARG A 240 28.01 -13.96 -3.00
CA ARG A 240 26.55 -14.11 -3.11
C ARG A 240 26.10 -15.53 -3.40
N GLY A 241 26.97 -16.38 -3.97
CA GLY A 241 26.67 -17.78 -4.28
C GLY A 241 26.79 -18.76 -3.11
N THR A 242 27.15 -18.29 -1.91
CA THR A 242 27.30 -19.10 -0.69
C THR A 242 25.99 -19.19 0.12
N GLU A 243 24.86 -19.33 -0.57
CA GLU A 243 23.54 -19.65 0.02
C GLU A 243 23.35 -21.17 0.19
#